data_AF-A0A958L1K6-F1
#
_entry.id   AF-A0A958L1K6-F1
#
_cell.length_a   1.000
_cell.length_b   1.000
_cell.length_c   1.000
_cell.angle_alpha   90.00
_cell.angle_beta   90.00
_cell.angle_gamma   90.00
#
_symmetry.space_group_name_H-M   'P 1'
#
loop_
_entity.id
_entity.type
_entity.pdbx_description
1 polymer ?
#
loop_
_entity_poly.entity_id
_entity_poly.type
_entity_poly.pdbx_seq_one_letter_code
_entity_poly.pdbx_strand_id
1 'polypeptide(L)'
;MVQKRALFLVLGWMVTAPAFAVDPATASVDFCNCANPIYTELKSAMAAAMSGDPSGMQALQQSMQQRTQTLRTCMAGLKEKYQSKENDPDFKVAVEAEIEKRCPRPKFGPPAGVPAKR
;
A
#
# COMPACT_ATOMS: atom_id res chain seq x y z
N MET A 1 39.79 17.28 54.61
CA MET A 1 40.10 17.26 53.17
C MET A 1 38.85 16.80 52.43
N VAL A 2 38.11 17.75 51.83
CA VAL A 2 37.89 17.91 50.36
C VAL A 2 36.93 16.83 49.82
N GLN A 3 35.62 17.12 49.75
CA GLN A 3 34.91 17.59 48.52
C GLN A 3 34.51 16.39 47.62
N LYS A 4 33.23 16.07 47.39
CA LYS A 4 32.34 16.79 46.46
C LYS A 4 30.91 16.25 46.58
N ARG A 5 29.95 17.17 46.54
CA ARG A 5 28.54 16.92 46.23
C ARG A 5 28.39 16.63 44.73
N ALA A 6 27.49 15.70 44.40
CA ALA A 6 26.71 15.65 43.16
C ALA A 6 25.47 14.80 43.52
N LEU A 7 24.34 15.36 43.96
CA LEU A 7 23.34 16.11 43.18
C LEU A 7 23.02 15.44 41.83
N PHE A 8 21.73 15.06 41.69
CA PHE A 8 20.95 15.05 40.44
C PHE A 8 21.40 13.99 39.40
N LEU A 9 20.58 13.03 38.97
CA LEU A 9 19.23 13.16 38.45
C LEU A 9 18.49 11.82 38.50
N VAL A 10 17.28 11.87 39.06
CA VAL A 10 16.18 11.00 38.69
C VAL A 10 15.76 11.39 37.26
N LEU A 11 16.48 10.86 36.27
CA LEU A 11 16.00 10.75 34.89
C LEU A 11 15.44 9.32 34.82
N GLY A 12 14.14 9.11 35.03
CA GLY A 12 13.17 9.67 34.10
C GLY A 12 13.28 8.98 32.74
N TRP A 13 13.66 7.71 32.70
CA TRP A 13 13.31 6.86 31.57
C TRP A 13 11.81 6.61 31.70
N MET A 14 11.04 7.61 31.27
CA MET A 14 9.79 7.32 30.59
C MET A 14 10.15 6.27 29.55
N VAL A 15 9.80 5.02 29.85
CA VAL A 15 9.50 4.06 28.82
C VAL A 15 8.34 4.71 28.10
N THR A 16 8.66 5.53 27.11
CA THR A 16 7.74 5.89 26.04
C THR A 16 7.36 4.55 25.46
N ALA A 17 6.24 4.01 25.96
CA ALA A 17 5.50 3.00 25.26
C ALA A 17 5.53 3.40 23.78
N PRO A 18 5.79 2.47 22.85
CA PRO A 18 5.59 2.78 21.46
C PRO A 18 4.11 3.15 21.35
N ALA A 19 3.81 4.45 21.39
CA ALA A 19 2.66 4.97 20.72
C ALA A 19 2.83 4.39 19.32
N PHE A 20 1.98 3.44 18.97
CA PHE A 20 1.87 2.89 17.63
C PHE A 20 1.45 4.06 16.75
N ALA A 21 2.41 4.95 16.46
CA ALA A 21 2.31 5.97 15.47
C ALA A 21 2.20 5.17 14.19
N VAL A 22 0.96 5.01 13.75
CA VAL A 22 0.63 4.46 12.45
C VAL A 22 1.51 5.19 11.44
N ASP A 23 2.55 4.52 10.94
CA ASP A 23 3.53 5.14 10.06
C ASP A 23 3.13 4.92 8.60
N PRO A 24 3.36 5.93 7.73
CA PRO A 24 2.97 5.83 6.32
C PRO A 24 3.65 4.69 5.58
N ALA A 25 4.87 4.32 5.96
CA ALA A 25 5.62 3.26 5.30
C ALA A 25 4.97 1.88 5.56
N THR A 26 4.55 1.58 6.79
CA THR A 26 3.82 0.35 7.12
C THR A 26 2.47 0.30 6.43
N ALA A 27 1.72 1.41 6.41
CA ALA A 27 0.44 1.47 5.68
C ALA A 27 0.61 1.26 4.17
N SER A 28 1.70 1.77 3.58
CA SER A 28 2.02 1.53 2.18
C SER A 28 2.39 0.06 1.91
N VAL A 29 3.12 -0.60 2.82
CA VAL A 29 3.45 -2.04 2.70
C VAL A 29 2.19 -2.89 2.76
N ASP A 30 1.31 -2.59 3.71
CA ASP A 30 0.03 -3.30 3.85
C ASP A 30 -0.85 -3.11 2.61
N PHE A 31 -0.93 -1.90 2.07
CA PHE A 31 -1.61 -1.64 0.81
C PHE A 31 -0.99 -2.44 -0.35
N CYS A 32 0.34 -2.41 -0.49
CA CYS A 32 1.04 -3.13 -1.55
C CYS A 32 0.85 -4.64 -1.44
N ASN A 33 0.80 -5.20 -0.24
CA ASN A 33 0.51 -6.61 -0.01
C ASN A 33 -0.90 -6.99 -0.48
N CYS A 34 -1.88 -6.11 -0.27
CA CYS A 34 -3.22 -6.31 -0.81
C CYS A 34 -3.28 -6.16 -2.35
N ALA A 35 -2.58 -5.17 -2.91
CA ALA A 35 -2.74 -4.74 -4.31
C ALA A 35 -1.84 -5.49 -5.32
N ASN A 36 -0.63 -5.90 -4.93
CA ASN A 36 0.34 -6.55 -5.81
C ASN A 36 -0.19 -7.80 -6.55
N PRO A 37 -0.94 -8.72 -5.90
CA PRO A 37 -1.49 -9.88 -6.59
C PRO A 37 -2.42 -9.48 -7.75
N ILE A 38 -3.22 -8.43 -7.54
CA ILE A 38 -4.14 -7.89 -8.56
C ILE A 38 -3.36 -7.23 -9.68
N TYR A 39 -2.36 -6.40 -9.35
CA TYR A 39 -1.54 -5.73 -10.36
C TYR A 39 -0.79 -6.72 -11.24
N THR A 40 -0.33 -7.82 -10.65
CA THR A 40 0.34 -8.90 -11.39
C THR A 40 -0.62 -9.57 -12.37
N GLU A 41 -1.84 -9.91 -11.94
CA GLU A 41 -2.85 -10.51 -12.82
C GLU A 41 -3.34 -9.51 -13.87
N LEU A 42 -3.54 -8.24 -13.54
CA LEU A 42 -3.93 -7.25 -14.56
C LEU A 42 -2.87 -7.10 -15.66
N LYS A 43 -1.59 -7.27 -15.30
CA LYS A 43 -0.49 -7.25 -16.27
C LYS A 43 -0.53 -8.48 -17.19
N SER A 44 -0.79 -9.67 -16.66
CA SER A 44 -0.93 -10.88 -17.50
C SER A 44 -2.21 -10.84 -18.34
N ALA A 45 -3.29 -10.25 -17.83
CA ALA A 45 -4.53 -9.98 -18.55
C ALA A 45 -4.28 -9.21 -19.83
N MET A 46 -3.54 -8.12 -19.69
CA MET A 46 -3.20 -7.24 -20.78
C MET A 46 -2.27 -7.92 -21.77
N ALA A 47 -1.31 -8.72 -21.31
CA ALA A 47 -0.45 -9.50 -22.19
C ALA A 47 -1.28 -10.50 -23.03
N ALA A 48 -2.20 -11.24 -22.41
CA ALA A 48 -3.10 -12.17 -23.10
C ALA A 48 -4.06 -11.46 -24.07
N ALA A 49 -4.59 -10.30 -23.68
CA ALA A 49 -5.44 -9.47 -24.54
C ALA A 49 -4.66 -8.92 -25.74
N MET A 50 -3.43 -8.46 -25.54
CA MET A 50 -2.55 -7.98 -26.61
C MET A 50 -2.11 -9.10 -27.56
N SER A 51 -1.95 -10.33 -27.06
CA SER A 51 -1.63 -11.50 -27.89
C SER A 51 -2.84 -12.15 -28.55
N GLY A 52 -4.06 -11.65 -28.27
CA GLY A 52 -5.29 -12.22 -28.82
C GLY A 52 -5.58 -13.64 -28.34
N ASP A 53 -5.19 -13.98 -27.10
CA ASP A 53 -5.42 -15.31 -26.50
C ASP A 53 -6.73 -15.31 -25.69
N PRO A 54 -7.86 -15.80 -26.25
CA PRO A 54 -9.15 -15.81 -25.58
C PRO A 54 -9.18 -16.77 -24.37
N SER A 55 -8.41 -17.86 -24.40
CA SER A 55 -8.33 -18.82 -23.30
C SER A 55 -7.62 -18.22 -22.10
N GLY A 56 -6.52 -17.49 -22.35
CA GLY A 56 -5.81 -16.71 -21.34
C GLY A 56 -6.68 -15.62 -20.72
N MET A 57 -7.51 -14.93 -21.51
CA MET A 57 -8.44 -13.92 -20.98
C MET A 57 -9.55 -14.53 -20.10
N GLN A 58 -10.12 -15.68 -20.49
CA GLN A 58 -11.22 -16.30 -19.75
C GLN A 58 -10.76 -16.86 -18.39
N ALA A 59 -9.62 -17.56 -18.36
CA ALA A 59 -9.02 -18.03 -17.11
C ALA A 59 -8.74 -16.88 -16.15
N LEU A 60 -8.32 -15.74 -16.71
CA LEU A 60 -8.01 -14.56 -15.95
C LEU A 60 -9.25 -13.80 -15.47
N GLN A 61 -10.35 -13.79 -16.24
CA GLN A 61 -11.60 -13.22 -15.79
C GLN A 61 -12.15 -13.96 -14.55
N GLN A 62 -12.00 -15.28 -14.53
CA GLN A 62 -12.40 -16.12 -13.39
C GLN A 62 -11.51 -15.86 -12.16
N SER A 63 -10.18 -15.79 -12.33
CA SER A 63 -9.26 -15.48 -11.23
C SER A 63 -9.47 -14.06 -10.69
N MET A 64 -9.69 -13.09 -11.57
CA MET A 64 -9.92 -11.68 -11.22
C MET A 64 -11.13 -11.49 -10.33
N GLN A 65 -12.22 -12.23 -10.51
CA GLN A 65 -13.40 -12.09 -9.65
C GLN A 65 -13.10 -12.47 -8.20
N GLN A 66 -12.49 -13.63 -7.97
CA GLN A 66 -12.08 -14.07 -6.63
C GLN A 66 -11.07 -13.09 -6.02
N ARG A 67 -10.07 -12.70 -6.81
CA ARG A 67 -9.02 -11.78 -6.34
C ARG A 67 -9.59 -10.40 -6.01
N THR A 68 -10.54 -9.89 -6.80
CA THR A 68 -11.20 -8.61 -6.52
C THR A 68 -11.97 -8.65 -5.20
N GLN A 69 -12.61 -9.78 -4.89
CA GLN A 69 -13.23 -9.97 -3.58
C GLN A 69 -12.18 -9.99 -2.46
N THR A 70 -11.09 -10.74 -2.62
CA THR A 70 -9.97 -10.73 -1.67
C THR A 70 -9.39 -9.32 -1.46
N LEU A 71 -9.21 -8.56 -2.54
CA LEU A 71 -8.73 -7.17 -2.48
C LEU A 71 -9.72 -6.30 -1.69
N ARG A 72 -11.02 -6.40 -1.95
CA ARG A 72 -12.04 -5.65 -1.21
C ARG A 72 -11.99 -5.95 0.28
N THR A 73 -11.91 -7.23 0.65
CA THR A 73 -11.77 -7.65 2.05
C THR A 73 -10.47 -7.12 2.67
N CYS A 74 -9.36 -7.20 1.94
CA CYS A 74 -8.06 -6.70 2.40
C CYS A 74 -8.12 -5.18 2.64
N MET A 75 -8.66 -4.42 1.68
CA MET A 75 -8.83 -2.97 1.79
C MET A 75 -9.80 -2.56 2.89
N ALA A 76 -10.87 -3.33 3.11
CA ALA A 76 -11.78 -3.11 4.25
C ALA A 76 -11.04 -3.28 5.58
N GLY A 77 -10.19 -4.32 5.70
CA GLY A 77 -9.32 -4.51 6.87
C GLY A 77 -8.31 -3.38 7.07
N LEU A 78 -7.72 -2.85 5.99
CA LEU A 78 -6.84 -1.68 6.07
C LEU A 78 -7.60 -0.43 6.51
N LYS A 79 -8.83 -0.25 6.03
CA LYS A 79 -9.69 0.87 6.43
C LYS A 79 -9.97 0.84 7.92
N GLU A 80 -10.29 -0.33 8.47
CA GLU A 80 -10.52 -0.51 9.90
C GLU A 80 -9.23 -0.29 10.71
N LYS A 81 -8.11 -0.88 10.27
CA LYS A 81 -6.79 -0.75 10.91
C LYS A 81 -6.30 0.70 10.98
N TYR A 82 -6.59 1.51 9.96
CA TYR A 82 -6.15 2.90 9.82
C TYR A 82 -7.28 3.92 9.95
N GLN A 83 -8.41 3.54 10.54
CA GLN A 83 -9.60 4.40 10.67
C GLN A 83 -9.29 5.72 11.39
N SER A 84 -8.39 5.70 12.38
CA SER A 84 -7.94 6.89 13.11
C SER A 84 -7.19 7.92 12.24
N LYS A 85 -6.75 7.51 11.05
CA LYS A 85 -6.06 8.33 10.05
C LYS A 85 -6.88 8.54 8.77
N GLU A 86 -8.14 8.09 8.73
CA GLU A 86 -9.00 8.23 7.54
C GLU A 86 -9.26 9.68 7.16
N ASN A 87 -9.21 10.61 8.12
CA ASN A 87 -9.41 12.05 7.85
C ASN A 87 -8.11 12.87 7.92
N ASP A 88 -6.95 12.21 7.97
CA ASP A 88 -5.64 12.86 8.00
C ASP A 88 -5.10 12.98 6.54
N PRO A 89 -5.20 14.17 5.91
CA PRO A 89 -4.81 14.34 4.51
C PRO A 89 -3.29 14.18 4.33
N ASP A 90 -2.49 14.62 5.29
CA ASP A 90 -1.03 14.51 5.23
C ASP A 90 -0.59 13.05 5.30
N PHE A 91 -1.26 12.26 6.16
CA PHE A 91 -1.05 10.82 6.20
C PHE A 91 -1.38 10.14 4.87
N LYS A 92 -2.51 10.49 4.24
CA LYS A 92 -2.89 9.93 2.93
C LYS A 92 -1.87 10.25 1.84
N VAL A 93 -1.42 11.51 1.78
CA VAL A 93 -0.41 11.94 0.81
C VAL A 93 0.91 11.20 1.04
N ALA A 94 1.35 11.05 2.29
CA ALA A 94 2.56 10.33 2.62
C ALA A 94 2.46 8.84 2.27
N VAL A 95 1.31 8.21 2.54
CA VAL A 95 1.06 6.81 2.16
C VAL A 95 1.06 6.64 0.64
N GLU A 96 0.40 7.54 -0.10
CA GLU A 96 0.38 7.48 -1.57
C GLU A 96 1.78 7.66 -2.16
N ALA A 97 2.59 8.58 -1.64
CA ALA A 97 3.98 8.77 -2.06
C ALA A 97 4.85 7.52 -1.79
N GLU A 98 4.60 6.79 -0.70
CA GLU A 98 5.29 5.53 -0.41
C GLU A 98 4.78 4.37 -1.28
N ILE A 99 3.47 4.32 -1.57
CA ILE A 99 2.86 3.34 -2.50
C ILE A 99 3.47 3.49 -3.90
N GLU A 100 3.58 4.72 -4.42
CA GLU A 100 4.16 4.96 -5.75
C GLU A 100 5.60 4.44 -5.87
N LYS A 101 6.39 4.53 -4.80
CA LYS A 101 7.76 4.00 -4.76
C LYS A 101 7.80 2.47 -4.68
N ARG A 102 6.87 1.85 -3.93
CA ARG A 102 6.93 0.42 -3.57
C ARG A 102 6.16 -0.48 -4.53
N CYS A 103 4.95 -0.09 -4.89
CA CYS A 103 4.08 -0.84 -5.79
C CYS A 103 3.39 0.14 -6.76
N PRO A 104 4.13 0.67 -7.75
CA PRO A 104 3.57 1.63 -8.69
C PRO A 104 2.37 1.03 -9.40
N ARG A 105 1.30 1.82 -9.49
CA ARG A 105 0.10 1.41 -10.23
C ARG A 105 0.50 1.06 -11.66
N PRO A 106 0.12 -0.11 -12.17
CA PRO A 106 0.44 -0.46 -13.55
C PRO A 106 -0.23 0.55 -14.48
N LYS A 107 0.57 1.21 -15.32
CA LYS A 107 0.08 2.19 -16.29
C LYS A 107 -0.47 1.46 -17.50
N PHE A 108 -1.78 1.56 -17.71
CA PHE A 108 -2.45 1.05 -18.90
C PHE A 108 -2.74 2.24 -19.82
N GLY A 109 -1.81 2.54 -20.70
CA GLY A 109 -2.06 3.41 -21.84
C GLY A 109 -2.50 2.56 -23.03
N PRO A 110 -3.21 3.15 -24.02
CA PRO A 110 -3.25 2.56 -25.35
C PRO A 110 -1.80 2.24 -25.79
N PRO A 111 -1.56 1.15 -26.53
CA PRO A 111 -0.23 0.85 -27.04
C PRO A 111 0.31 2.09 -27.77
N ALA A 112 1.62 2.35 -27.62
CA ALA A 112 2.28 3.48 -28.26
C ALA A 112 1.90 3.53 -29.74
N GLY A 113 1.10 4.53 -30.12
CA GLY A 113 0.56 4.67 -31.48
C GLY A 113 -0.97 4.73 -31.59
N VAL A 114 -1.75 4.42 -30.56
CA VAL A 114 -3.22 4.62 -30.59
C VAL A 114 -3.57 5.91 -29.84
N PRO A 115 -4.01 6.99 -30.55
CA PRO A 115 -4.39 8.22 -29.89
C PRO A 115 -5.58 7.95 -28.96
N ALA A 116 -5.48 8.42 -27.72
CA ALA A 116 -6.62 8.47 -26.80
C ALA A 116 -7.72 9.30 -27.47
N LYS A 117 -8.81 8.66 -27.90
CA LYS A 117 -9.96 9.37 -28.45
C LYS A 117 -10.53 10.26 -27.34
N ARG A 118 -10.52 11.58 -27.60
CA ARG A 118 -11.32 12.57 -26.87
C ARG A 118 -12.80 12.33 -27.10
#